data_AF-A0AAV2RB03-F1
#
_entry.id   AF-A0AAV2RB03-F1
#
_cell.length_a   1.000
_cell.length_b   1.000
_cell.length_c   1.000
_cell.angle_alpha   90.00
_cell.angle_beta   90.00
_cell.angle_gamma   90.00
#
_symmetry.space_group_name_H-M   'P 1'
#
loop_
_entity.id
_entity.type
_entity.pdbx_description
1 polymer ?
#
loop_
_entity_poly.entity_id
_entity_poly.type
_entity_poly.pdbx_seq_one_letter_code
_entity_poly.pdbx_strand_id
1 'polypeptide(L)'
;FSGLTAIATYLLTKEIWSAGAGLFAACFIAVVPGYISRSVAGSYDNEGIAIFALMFTYYLWIKSVKTGSLFWSTMASLSYFYMVSAWGGYVFIINLIPLHVFALLLMGRFSHRIYTAYTTFFILGLICSMQIPFVGFQPIRTSEHMAAAGVFALLNAVALLKYLQSVLSANEFRHFFIGAASIAAGGVFLGVVVLTWAGVVAPWSGRFYSLWDTGYAKIHIPIIASVSEHQPTTWFSFFFDLHILVGTFPVGLWYCI
;
A
#
# COMPACT_ATOMS: atom_id res chain seq x y z
N PHE A 1 -11.35 -18.40 -7.97
CA PHE A 1 -10.64 -17.35 -7.21
C PHE A 1 -11.43 -16.84 -6.00
N SER A 2 -12.77 -16.70 -6.05
CA SER A 2 -13.56 -16.30 -4.87
C SER A 2 -13.32 -17.19 -3.62
N GLY A 3 -13.33 -18.52 -3.76
CA GLY A 3 -12.99 -19.42 -2.64
C GLY A 3 -11.57 -19.23 -2.07
N LEU A 4 -10.57 -18.95 -2.93
CA LEU A 4 -9.22 -18.61 -2.49
C LEU A 4 -9.16 -17.25 -1.79
N THR A 5 -10.01 -16.31 -2.18
CA THR A 5 -10.17 -15.00 -1.52
C THR A 5 -10.68 -15.18 -0.10
N ALA A 6 -11.66 -16.06 0.11
CA ALA A 6 -12.15 -16.39 1.45
C ALA A 6 -11.05 -17.01 2.32
N ILE A 7 -10.23 -17.91 1.76
CA ILE A 7 -9.08 -18.50 2.46
C ILE A 7 -8.02 -17.42 2.79
N ALA A 8 -7.70 -16.53 1.86
CA ALA A 8 -6.75 -15.44 2.10
C ALA A 8 -7.26 -14.48 3.20
N THR A 9 -8.57 -14.20 3.20
CA THR A 9 -9.23 -13.36 4.21
C THR A 9 -9.23 -14.02 5.59
N TYR A 10 -9.47 -15.34 5.65
CA TYR A 10 -9.30 -16.13 6.87
C TYR A 10 -7.88 -15.97 7.43
N LEU A 11 -6.87 -16.18 6.60
CA LEU A 11 -5.47 -16.11 7.01
C LEU A 11 -5.09 -14.71 7.50
N LEU A 12 -5.48 -13.65 6.77
CA LEU A 12 -5.24 -12.27 7.17
C LEU A 12 -5.88 -11.94 8.52
N THR A 13 -7.15 -12.28 8.69
CA THR A 13 -7.90 -11.94 9.91
C THR A 13 -7.41 -12.76 11.10
N LYS A 14 -7.04 -14.03 10.88
CA LYS A 14 -6.42 -14.88 11.91
C LYS A 14 -5.11 -14.29 12.41
N GLU A 15 -4.32 -13.67 11.54
CA GLU A 15 -3.11 -12.97 11.98
C GLU A 15 -3.44 -11.77 12.86
N ILE A 16 -4.56 -11.07 12.65
CA ILE A 16 -4.90 -9.87 13.42
C ILE A 16 -5.48 -10.22 14.80
N TRP A 17 -6.41 -11.17 14.87
CA TRP A 17 -7.21 -11.42 16.08
C TRP A 17 -7.20 -12.88 16.55
N SER A 18 -8.12 -13.70 16.05
CA SER A 18 -8.27 -15.10 16.44
C SER A 18 -8.78 -15.95 15.27
N ALA A 19 -8.65 -17.27 15.39
CA ALA A 19 -9.16 -18.19 14.38
C ALA A 19 -10.69 -18.07 14.19
N GLY A 20 -11.44 -17.82 15.27
CA GLY A 20 -12.89 -17.60 15.20
C GLY A 20 -13.25 -16.37 14.37
N ALA A 21 -12.58 -15.23 14.60
CA ALA A 21 -12.76 -14.03 13.79
C ALA A 21 -12.42 -14.28 12.31
N GLY A 22 -11.37 -15.06 12.04
CA GLY A 22 -11.01 -15.45 10.68
C GLY A 22 -12.08 -16.28 9.98
N LEU A 23 -12.71 -17.23 10.67
CA LEU A 23 -13.77 -18.04 10.09
C LEU A 23 -14.98 -17.17 9.72
N PHE A 24 -15.40 -16.26 10.61
CA PHE A 24 -16.47 -15.31 10.29
C PHE A 24 -16.13 -14.42 9.10
N ALA A 25 -14.91 -13.87 9.05
CA ALA A 25 -14.48 -13.03 7.93
C ALA A 25 -14.50 -13.77 6.59
N ALA A 26 -14.09 -15.05 6.58
CA ALA A 26 -14.15 -15.89 5.38
C ALA A 26 -15.60 -16.17 4.93
N CYS A 27 -16.50 -16.44 5.87
CA CYS A 27 -17.92 -16.61 5.58
C CYS A 27 -18.54 -15.32 5.03
N PHE A 28 -18.22 -14.15 5.60
CA PHE A 28 -18.76 -12.88 5.15
C PHE A 28 -18.33 -12.52 3.72
N ILE A 29 -17.04 -12.60 3.41
CA ILE A 29 -16.55 -12.23 2.07
C ILE A 29 -17.01 -13.22 0.99
N ALA A 30 -17.31 -14.46 1.34
CA ALA A 30 -17.78 -15.47 0.38
C ALA A 30 -19.18 -15.14 -0.19
N VAL A 31 -20.02 -14.45 0.58
CA VAL A 31 -21.43 -14.17 0.21
C VAL A 31 -21.74 -12.68 0.05
N VAL A 32 -20.76 -11.79 0.24
CA VAL A 32 -21.00 -10.34 0.20
C VAL A 32 -21.38 -9.88 -1.22
N PRO A 33 -22.56 -9.24 -1.42
CA PRO A 33 -23.02 -8.83 -2.74
C PRO A 33 -22.04 -7.92 -3.48
N GLY A 34 -21.38 -7.01 -2.75
CA GLY A 34 -20.39 -6.08 -3.33
C GLY A 34 -19.27 -6.80 -4.08
N TYR A 35 -18.74 -7.91 -3.55
CA TYR A 35 -17.71 -8.70 -4.25
C TYR A 35 -18.30 -9.55 -5.37
N ILE A 36 -19.45 -10.19 -5.12
CA ILE A 36 -20.13 -11.05 -6.09
C ILE A 36 -20.44 -10.31 -7.40
N SER A 37 -20.81 -9.04 -7.32
CA SER A 37 -21.15 -8.19 -8.48
C SER A 37 -20.05 -8.15 -9.56
N ARG A 38 -18.78 -8.34 -9.16
CA ARG A 38 -17.59 -8.34 -10.04
C ARG A 38 -16.91 -9.71 -10.15
N SER A 39 -17.50 -10.75 -9.54
CA SER A 39 -16.90 -12.09 -9.50
C SER A 39 -17.89 -13.22 -9.80
N VAL A 40 -19.03 -12.90 -10.43
CA VAL A 40 -20.06 -13.88 -10.80
C VAL A 40 -19.57 -14.79 -11.93
N ALA A 41 -20.00 -16.05 -11.92
CA ALA A 41 -19.70 -16.97 -13.00
C ALA A 41 -20.19 -16.41 -14.35
N GLY A 42 -19.29 -16.31 -15.32
CA GLY A 42 -19.55 -15.68 -16.62
C GLY A 42 -18.98 -14.26 -16.76
N SER A 43 -18.61 -13.61 -15.65
CA SER A 43 -17.83 -12.37 -15.67
C SER A 43 -16.34 -12.70 -15.56
N TYR A 44 -15.63 -12.66 -16.69
CA TYR A 44 -14.19 -12.92 -16.77
C TYR A 44 -13.41 -11.60 -16.86
N ASP A 45 -13.41 -10.87 -15.74
CA ASP A 45 -12.65 -9.63 -15.57
C ASP A 45 -11.56 -9.80 -14.49
N ASN A 46 -10.64 -8.83 -14.43
CA ASN A 46 -9.41 -8.92 -13.64
C ASN A 46 -9.67 -8.87 -12.12
N GLU A 47 -10.79 -8.28 -11.67
CA GLU A 47 -11.07 -8.05 -10.25
C GLU A 47 -11.14 -9.33 -9.43
N GLY A 48 -11.68 -10.42 -9.98
CA GLY A 48 -11.83 -11.69 -9.27
C GLY A 48 -10.48 -12.30 -8.85
N ILE A 49 -9.44 -12.14 -9.68
CA ILE A 49 -8.07 -12.57 -9.35
C ILE A 49 -7.37 -11.50 -8.51
N ALA A 50 -7.60 -10.22 -8.81
CA ALA A 50 -6.97 -9.10 -8.13
C ALA A 50 -7.30 -9.04 -6.64
N ILE A 51 -8.56 -9.26 -6.25
CA ILE A 51 -8.99 -9.23 -4.84
C ILE A 51 -8.33 -10.37 -4.06
N PHE A 52 -8.20 -11.56 -4.65
CA PHE A 52 -7.42 -12.66 -4.06
C PHE A 52 -5.96 -12.26 -3.85
N ALA A 53 -5.29 -11.76 -4.89
CA ALA A 53 -3.88 -11.37 -4.84
C ALA A 53 -3.64 -10.25 -3.81
N LEU A 54 -4.55 -9.29 -3.71
CA LEU A 54 -4.50 -8.19 -2.75
C LEU A 54 -4.61 -8.70 -1.31
N MET A 55 -5.62 -9.51 -1.01
CA MET A 55 -5.80 -10.06 0.35
C MET A 55 -4.61 -10.94 0.76
N PHE A 56 -4.11 -11.75 -0.17
CA PHE A 56 -2.97 -12.62 0.09
C PHE A 56 -1.67 -11.83 0.30
N THR A 57 -1.45 -10.75 -0.45
CA THR A 57 -0.30 -9.85 -0.28
C THR A 57 -0.34 -9.17 1.09
N TYR A 58 -1.51 -8.70 1.53
CA TYR A 58 -1.65 -8.13 2.88
C TYR A 58 -1.42 -9.15 3.99
N TYR A 59 -1.91 -10.38 3.83
CA TYR A 59 -1.60 -11.46 4.77
C TYR A 59 -0.10 -11.67 4.90
N LEU A 60 0.61 -11.84 3.77
CA LEU A 60 2.06 -12.07 3.76
C LEU A 60 2.84 -10.87 4.32
N TRP A 61 2.41 -9.65 4.02
CA TRP A 61 3.00 -8.43 4.57
C TRP A 61 2.88 -8.38 6.09
N ILE A 62 1.68 -8.57 6.65
CA ILE A 62 1.47 -8.58 8.11
C ILE A 62 2.29 -9.68 8.77
N LYS A 63 2.31 -10.87 8.18
CA LYS A 63 3.11 -12.00 8.68
C LYS A 63 4.61 -11.71 8.64
N SER A 64 5.10 -11.08 7.57
CA SER A 64 6.49 -10.62 7.45
C SER A 64 6.84 -9.63 8.54
N VAL A 65 6.01 -8.61 8.77
CA VAL A 65 6.26 -7.60 9.83
C VAL A 65 6.27 -8.22 11.24
N LYS A 66 5.36 -9.17 11.51
CA LYS A 66 5.30 -9.85 12.82
C LYS A 66 6.52 -10.73 13.07
N THR A 67 6.91 -11.53 12.08
CA THR A 67 8.01 -12.50 12.20
C THR A 67 9.39 -11.87 12.03
N GLY A 68 9.53 -10.85 11.16
CA GLY A 68 10.80 -10.23 10.79
C GLY A 68 11.68 -11.09 9.87
N SER A 69 11.14 -12.16 9.27
CA SER A 69 11.91 -13.08 8.43
C SER A 69 11.93 -12.64 6.96
N LEU A 70 13.13 -12.70 6.37
CA LEU A 70 13.37 -12.46 4.94
C LEU A 70 12.49 -13.34 4.04
N PHE A 71 12.26 -14.60 4.44
CA PHE A 71 11.44 -15.53 3.65
C PHE A 71 10.03 -14.99 3.40
N TRP A 72 9.35 -14.52 4.46
CA TRP A 72 8.00 -13.99 4.34
C TRP A 72 7.97 -12.67 3.56
N SER A 73 9.01 -11.83 3.66
CA SER A 73 9.14 -10.60 2.86
C SER A 73 9.32 -10.89 1.37
N THR A 74 10.13 -11.90 1.03
CA THR A 74 10.30 -12.34 -0.36
C THR A 74 9.00 -12.90 -0.91
N MET A 75 8.28 -13.74 -0.14
CA MET A 75 6.96 -14.23 -0.54
C MET A 75 5.95 -13.10 -0.72
N ALA A 76 5.94 -12.09 0.16
CA ALA A 76 5.10 -10.90 0.00
C ALA A 76 5.45 -10.13 -1.29
N SER A 77 6.73 -10.03 -1.63
CA SER A 77 7.21 -9.38 -2.87
C SER A 77 6.79 -10.14 -4.12
N LEU A 78 6.85 -11.48 -4.09
CA LEU A 78 6.38 -12.32 -5.20
C LEU A 78 4.85 -12.26 -5.36
N SER A 79 4.11 -12.21 -4.24
CA SER A 79 2.66 -11.99 -4.27
C SER A 79 2.31 -10.60 -4.82
N TYR A 80 3.09 -9.57 -4.46
CA TYR A 80 2.96 -8.25 -5.04
C TYR A 80 3.28 -8.24 -6.54
N PHE A 81 4.32 -8.94 -6.99
CA PHE A 81 4.61 -9.11 -8.41
C PHE A 81 3.43 -9.75 -9.16
N TYR A 82 2.82 -10.78 -8.58
CA TYR A 82 1.61 -11.39 -9.15
C TYR A 82 0.46 -10.37 -9.25
N MET A 83 0.24 -9.57 -8.20
CA MET A 83 -0.75 -8.49 -8.24
C MET A 83 -0.48 -7.46 -9.35
N VAL A 84 0.78 -7.03 -9.51
CA VAL A 84 1.19 -6.08 -10.57
C VAL A 84 0.89 -6.66 -11.95
N SER A 85 1.07 -7.97 -12.14
CA SER A 85 0.75 -8.65 -13.40
C SER A 85 -0.75 -8.82 -13.65
N ALA A 86 -1.57 -8.84 -12.59
CA ALA A 86 -3.00 -9.12 -12.66
C ALA A 86 -3.86 -7.87 -12.80
N TRP A 87 -3.56 -6.78 -12.08
CA TRP A 87 -4.43 -5.60 -12.05
C TRP A 87 -3.69 -4.30 -11.69
N GLY A 88 -4.13 -3.19 -12.30
CA GLY A 88 -3.57 -1.85 -12.09
C GLY A 88 -3.68 -1.31 -10.65
N GLY A 89 -4.51 -1.92 -9.79
CA GLY A 89 -4.61 -1.56 -8.38
C GLY A 89 -3.40 -1.93 -7.52
N TYR A 90 -2.32 -2.46 -8.09
CA TYR A 90 -1.04 -2.59 -7.39
C TYR A 90 -0.53 -1.25 -6.84
N VAL A 91 -0.88 -0.13 -7.48
CA VAL A 91 -0.61 1.24 -7.00
C VAL A 91 -1.20 1.49 -5.62
N PHE A 92 -2.33 0.84 -5.28
CA PHE A 92 -2.91 0.92 -3.94
C PHE A 92 -2.03 0.23 -2.89
N ILE A 93 -1.54 -0.98 -3.18
CA ILE A 93 -0.70 -1.75 -2.25
C ILE A 93 0.61 -1.02 -1.96
N ILE A 94 1.27 -0.52 -3.02
CA ILE A 94 2.56 0.15 -2.90
C ILE A 94 2.47 1.53 -2.25
N ASN A 95 1.27 2.11 -2.09
CA ASN A 95 1.06 3.34 -1.32
C ASN A 95 0.59 3.06 0.12
N LEU A 96 -0.20 2.01 0.33
CA LEU A 96 -0.70 1.65 1.67
C LEU A 96 0.40 1.06 2.56
N ILE A 97 1.28 0.21 2.03
CA ILE A 97 2.38 -0.39 2.80
C ILE A 97 3.34 0.67 3.34
N PRO A 98 3.84 1.63 2.52
CA PRO A 98 4.64 2.74 3.03
C PRO A 98 3.89 3.62 4.02
N LEU A 99 2.60 3.89 3.81
CA LEU A 99 1.79 4.67 4.75
C LEU A 99 1.72 3.98 6.13
N HIS A 100 1.54 2.65 6.15
CA HIS A 100 1.58 1.86 7.38
C HIS A 100 2.95 1.93 8.07
N VAL A 101 4.05 1.81 7.30
CA VAL A 101 5.42 1.95 7.86
C VAL A 101 5.67 3.36 8.39
N PHE A 102 5.25 4.38 7.66
CA PHE A 102 5.37 5.77 8.07
C PHE A 102 4.59 6.07 9.35
N ALA A 103 3.35 5.57 9.46
CA ALA A 103 2.56 5.68 10.68
C ALA A 103 3.25 4.99 11.88
N LEU A 104 3.85 3.81 11.67
CA LEU A 104 4.64 3.12 12.71
C LEU A 104 5.85 3.95 13.15
N LEU A 105 6.52 4.65 12.23
CA LEU A 105 7.61 5.56 12.56
C LEU A 105 7.13 6.76 13.39
N LEU A 106 6.00 7.37 13.02
CA LEU A 106 5.42 8.50 13.78
C LEU A 106 4.99 8.10 15.19
N MET A 107 4.48 6.88 15.37
CA MET A 107 4.17 6.32 16.70
C MET A 107 5.42 5.92 17.50
N GLY A 108 6.63 6.13 16.96
CA GLY A 108 7.90 5.74 17.60
C GLY A 108 8.15 4.23 17.64
N ARG A 109 7.33 3.41 16.97
CA ARG A 109 7.36 1.94 17.01
C ARG A 109 8.32 1.33 15.97
N PHE A 110 9.50 1.93 15.79
CA PHE A 110 10.53 1.37 14.92
C PHE A 110 11.14 0.10 15.52
N SER A 111 11.27 -0.94 14.69
CA SER A 111 11.88 -2.22 15.04
C SER A 111 12.68 -2.76 13.86
N HIS A 112 13.75 -3.53 14.13
CA HIS A 112 14.53 -4.21 13.09
C HIS A 112 13.67 -5.13 12.21
N ARG A 113 12.56 -5.66 12.75
CA ARG A 113 11.60 -6.48 11.99
C ARG A 113 10.91 -5.69 10.87
N ILE A 114 10.54 -4.44 11.13
CA ILE A 114 9.91 -3.56 10.13
C ILE A 114 10.95 -3.16 9.08
N TYR A 115 12.18 -2.89 9.52
CA TYR A 115 13.29 -2.60 8.63
C TYR A 115 13.53 -3.74 7.64
N THR A 116 13.73 -4.97 8.11
CA THR A 116 13.96 -6.13 7.23
C THR A 116 12.75 -6.43 6.34
N ALA A 117 11.53 -6.30 6.87
CA ALA A 117 10.30 -6.51 6.11
C ALA A 117 10.17 -5.52 4.94
N TYR A 118 10.21 -4.22 5.24
CA TYR A 118 9.95 -3.18 4.24
C TYR A 118 11.08 -3.04 3.21
N THR A 119 12.34 -3.09 3.64
CA THR A 119 13.48 -2.94 2.71
C THR A 119 13.53 -4.07 1.69
N THR A 120 13.35 -5.32 2.14
CA THR A 120 13.28 -6.49 1.27
C THR A 120 12.08 -6.40 0.34
N PHE A 121 10.90 -6.04 0.87
CA PHE A 121 9.69 -5.89 0.09
C PHE A 121 9.83 -4.83 -1.02
N PHE A 122 10.37 -3.66 -0.68
CA PHE A 122 10.54 -2.57 -1.61
C PHE A 122 11.53 -2.91 -2.74
N ILE A 123 12.72 -3.42 -2.40
CA ILE A 123 13.76 -3.71 -3.41
C ILE A 123 13.29 -4.81 -4.38
N LEU A 124 12.82 -5.94 -3.84
CA LEU A 124 12.36 -7.04 -4.69
C LEU A 124 11.09 -6.68 -5.44
N GLY A 125 10.12 -6.04 -4.77
CA GLY A 125 8.88 -5.60 -5.38
C GLY A 125 9.11 -4.60 -6.52
N LEU A 126 10.05 -3.67 -6.36
CA LEU A 126 10.42 -2.71 -7.40
C LEU A 126 11.00 -3.42 -8.63
N ILE A 127 12.03 -4.25 -8.46
CA ILE A 127 12.69 -4.96 -9.57
C ILE A 127 11.71 -5.89 -10.29
N CYS A 128 10.89 -6.63 -9.54
CA CYS A 128 9.90 -7.52 -10.11
C CYS A 128 8.80 -6.75 -10.87
N SER A 129 8.30 -5.63 -10.32
CA SER A 129 7.26 -4.83 -10.98
C SER A 129 7.69 -4.28 -12.35
N MET A 130 8.97 -3.94 -12.50
CA MET A 130 9.54 -3.46 -13.77
C MET A 130 9.60 -4.52 -14.87
N GLN A 131 9.48 -5.80 -14.52
CA GLN A 131 9.51 -6.88 -15.52
C GLN A 131 8.23 -6.95 -16.37
N ILE A 132 7.13 -6.34 -15.91
CA ILE A 132 5.88 -6.31 -16.67
C ILE A 132 5.97 -5.23 -17.75
N PRO A 133 5.90 -5.57 -19.05
CA PRO A 133 6.14 -4.61 -20.15
C PRO A 133 5.23 -3.38 -20.11
N PHE A 134 3.98 -3.54 -19.68
CA PHE A 134 3.01 -2.45 -19.53
C PHE A 134 3.42 -1.45 -18.43
N VAL A 135 4.06 -1.94 -17.36
CA VAL A 135 4.53 -1.12 -16.23
C VAL A 135 5.88 -0.50 -16.57
N GLY A 136 6.81 -1.30 -17.10
CA GLY A 136 8.14 -0.84 -17.52
C GLY A 136 8.83 0.00 -16.45
N PHE A 137 9.15 1.26 -16.78
CA PHE A 137 9.83 2.20 -15.87
C PHE A 137 8.88 3.18 -15.14
N GLN A 138 7.56 2.94 -15.16
CA GLN A 138 6.60 3.74 -14.40
C GLN A 138 6.95 3.84 -12.90
N PRO A 139 7.40 2.76 -12.21
CA PRO A 139 7.74 2.84 -10.79
C PRO A 139 8.84 3.84 -10.41
N ILE A 140 9.65 4.30 -11.39
CA ILE A 140 10.66 5.35 -11.19
C ILE A 140 10.16 6.72 -11.67
N ARG A 141 9.38 6.76 -12.76
CA ARG A 141 9.04 8.01 -13.46
C ARG A 141 7.75 8.66 -12.98
N THR A 142 6.83 7.91 -12.39
CA THR A 142 5.52 8.43 -11.98
C THR A 142 5.49 8.85 -10.51
N SER A 143 4.75 9.93 -10.21
CA SER A 143 4.56 10.40 -8.84
C SER A 143 3.86 9.38 -7.93
N GLU A 144 3.10 8.45 -8.51
CA GLU A 144 2.32 7.42 -7.83
C GLU A 144 3.16 6.45 -6.99
N HIS A 145 4.45 6.29 -7.29
CA HIS A 145 5.36 5.37 -6.60
C HIS A 145 6.33 6.08 -5.65
N MET A 146 6.34 7.42 -5.66
CA MET A 146 7.32 8.23 -4.93
C MET A 146 7.17 8.11 -3.41
N ALA A 147 5.96 7.83 -2.92
CA ALA A 147 5.73 7.59 -1.48
C ALA A 147 6.53 6.38 -0.99
N ALA A 148 6.59 5.30 -1.77
CA ALA A 148 7.35 4.11 -1.41
C ALA A 148 8.86 4.38 -1.37
N ALA A 149 9.40 5.08 -2.37
CA ALA A 149 10.79 5.50 -2.39
C ALA A 149 11.14 6.46 -1.24
N GLY A 150 10.26 7.41 -0.94
CA GLY A 150 10.43 8.38 0.14
C GLY A 150 10.47 7.71 1.52
N VAL A 151 9.53 6.80 1.81
CA VAL A 151 9.53 6.05 3.06
C VAL A 151 10.72 5.09 3.13
N PHE A 152 11.18 4.54 2.01
CA PHE A 152 12.40 3.72 1.96
C PHE A 152 13.64 4.51 2.35
N ALA A 153 13.84 5.69 1.76
CA ALA A 153 14.94 6.58 2.15
C ALA A 153 14.85 6.98 3.63
N LEU A 154 13.65 7.36 4.10
CA LEU A 154 13.41 7.73 5.49
C LEU A 154 13.72 6.57 6.46
N LEU A 155 13.28 5.35 6.14
CA LEU A 155 13.49 4.19 7.00
C LEU A 155 14.97 3.83 7.13
N ASN A 156 15.74 3.94 6.03
CA ASN A 156 17.20 3.77 6.05
C ASN A 156 17.88 4.87 6.88
N ALA A 157 17.46 6.12 6.74
CA ALA A 157 17.99 7.22 7.55
C ALA A 157 17.71 7.02 9.04
N VAL A 158 16.49 6.64 9.41
CA VAL A 158 16.12 6.34 10.82
C VAL A 158 16.92 5.16 11.37
N ALA A 159 17.10 4.10 10.58
CA ALA A 159 17.87 2.94 10.99
C ALA A 159 19.36 3.30 11.22
N LEU A 160 19.95 4.09 10.32
CA LEU A 160 21.31 4.59 10.44
C LEU A 160 21.48 5.48 11.67
N LEU A 161 20.56 6.42 11.90
CA LEU A 161 20.58 7.29 13.07
C LEU A 161 20.50 6.50 14.37
N LYS A 162 19.62 5.50 14.45
CA LYS A 162 19.52 4.61 15.62
C LYS A 162 20.78 3.77 15.82
N TYR A 163 21.39 3.29 14.74
CA TYR A 163 22.67 2.57 14.82
C TYR A 163 23.79 3.48 15.35
N LEU A 164 23.93 4.69 14.81
CA LEU A 164 24.92 5.65 15.27
C LEU A 164 24.71 6.07 16.72
N GLN A 165 23.45 6.20 17.15
CA GLN A 165 23.11 6.47 18.55
C GLN A 165 23.57 5.34 19.50
N SER A 166 23.68 4.10 19.01
CA SER A 166 24.16 2.97 19.81
C SER A 166 25.68 2.88 19.92
N VAL A 167 26.41 3.52 19.01
CA VAL A 167 27.87 3.45 18.91
C VAL A 167 28.55 4.73 19.43
N LEU A 168 27.95 5.89 19.20
CA LEU A 168 28.52 7.19 19.52
C LEU A 168 28.16 7.68 20.93
N SER A 169 29.01 8.50 21.51
CA SER A 169 28.68 9.24 22.73
C SER A 169 27.63 10.33 22.46
N ALA A 170 26.88 10.74 23.48
CA ALA A 170 25.80 11.72 23.33
C ALA A 170 26.28 13.07 22.75
N ASN A 171 27.53 13.46 23.04
CA ASN A 171 28.12 14.70 22.53
C ASN A 171 28.49 14.59 21.04
N GLU A 172 29.05 13.46 20.61
CA GLU A 172 29.38 13.21 19.20
C GLU A 172 28.11 13.05 18.37
N PHE A 173 27.10 12.36 18.91
CA PHE A 173 25.80 12.22 18.26
C PHE A 173 25.11 13.58 18.03
N ARG A 174 25.21 14.51 18.98
CA ARG A 174 24.66 15.87 18.83
C ARG A 174 25.32 16.63 17.68
N HIS A 175 26.65 16.57 17.57
CA HIS A 175 27.38 17.22 16.47
C HIS A 175 27.03 16.57 15.12
N PHE A 176 26.95 15.23 15.08
CA PHE A 176 26.52 14.49 13.89
C PHE A 176 25.09 14.86 13.48
N PHE A 177 24.15 14.91 14.44
CA PHE A 177 22.75 15.24 14.18
C PHE A 177 22.60 16.65 13.60
N ILE A 178 23.33 17.64 14.11
CA ILE A 178 23.32 19.01 13.59
C ILE A 178 23.90 19.07 12.17
N GLY A 179 24.97 18.32 11.90
CA GLY A 179 25.54 18.20 10.55
C GLY A 179 24.59 17.49 9.57
N ALA A 180 23.97 16.38 9.99
CA ALA A 180 23.02 15.64 9.19
C ALA A 180 21.74 16.45 8.91
N ALA A 181 21.24 17.19 9.89
CA ALA A 181 20.08 18.06 9.74
C ALA A 181 20.33 19.22 8.77
N SER A 182 21.53 19.82 8.80
CA SER A 182 21.90 20.89 7.87
C SER A 182 22.09 20.37 6.44
N ILE A 183 22.68 19.19 6.26
CA ILE A 183 22.77 18.51 4.96
C ILE A 183 21.37 18.13 4.44
N ALA A 184 20.50 17.60 5.30
CA ALA A 184 19.14 17.24 4.92
C ALA A 184 18.33 18.48 4.50
N ALA A 185 18.44 19.59 5.22
CA ALA A 185 17.79 20.85 4.86
C ALA A 185 18.30 21.38 3.50
N GLY A 186 19.62 21.36 3.27
CA GLY A 186 20.20 21.75 1.98
C GLY A 186 19.80 20.82 0.84
N GLY A 187 19.75 19.50 1.09
CA GLY A 187 19.35 18.48 0.12
C GLY A 187 17.87 18.54 -0.23
N VAL A 188 16.99 18.82 0.73
CA VAL A 188 15.55 19.05 0.47
C VAL A 188 15.35 20.32 -0.33
N PHE A 189 16.05 21.41 0.00
CA PHE A 189 15.97 22.67 -0.75
C PHE A 189 16.43 22.50 -2.21
N LEU A 190 17.60 21.90 -2.42
CA LEU A 190 18.12 21.61 -3.77
C LEU A 190 17.24 20.59 -4.52
N GLY A 191 16.76 19.56 -3.82
CA GLY A 191 15.89 18.53 -4.39
C GLY A 191 14.58 19.12 -4.91
N VAL A 192 13.92 19.99 -4.14
CA VAL A 192 12.71 20.69 -4.59
C VAL A 192 13.01 21.57 -5.80
N VAL A 193 14.08 22.37 -5.78
CA VAL A 193 14.44 23.25 -6.90
C VAL A 193 14.76 22.46 -8.18
N VAL A 194 15.54 21.37 -8.07
CA VAL A 194 15.94 20.55 -9.22
C VAL A 194 14.78 19.73 -9.76
N LEU A 195 13.96 19.13 -8.89
CA LEU A 195 12.80 18.34 -9.33
C LEU A 195 11.72 19.22 -9.98
N THR A 196 11.52 20.45 -9.48
CA THR A 196 10.62 21.43 -10.10
C THR A 196 11.15 21.93 -11.44
N TRP A 197 12.47 22.14 -11.57
CA TRP A 197 13.07 22.60 -12.83
C TRP A 197 13.17 21.52 -13.91
N ALA A 198 13.46 20.27 -13.51
CA ALA A 198 13.79 19.21 -14.46
C ALA A 198 12.57 18.49 -15.06
N GLY A 199 11.38 18.62 -14.47
CA GLY A 199 10.16 17.99 -14.99
C GLY A 199 10.22 16.46 -15.13
N VAL A 200 11.18 15.82 -14.44
CA VAL A 200 11.53 14.39 -14.62
C VAL A 200 10.48 13.45 -14.03
N VAL A 201 9.75 13.91 -13.01
CA VAL A 201 8.64 13.16 -12.42
C VAL A 201 7.35 13.55 -13.12
N ALA A 202 6.77 12.60 -13.85
CA ALA A 202 5.49 12.81 -14.49
C ALA A 202 4.42 13.04 -13.41
N PRO A 203 3.52 14.03 -13.59
CA PRO A 203 2.42 14.27 -12.67
C PRO A 203 1.47 13.08 -12.64
N TRP A 204 0.62 13.05 -11.62
CA TRP A 204 -0.44 12.06 -11.45
C TRP A 204 -1.26 11.90 -12.74
N SER A 205 -1.55 10.67 -13.13
CA SER A 205 -2.40 10.46 -14.30
C SER A 205 -3.82 10.98 -14.04
N GLY A 206 -4.52 11.40 -15.10
CA GLY A 206 -5.84 12.04 -14.98
C GLY A 206 -6.89 11.21 -14.22
N ARG A 207 -6.79 9.86 -14.28
CA ARG A 207 -7.68 8.95 -13.55
C ARG A 207 -7.42 8.94 -12.04
N PHE A 208 -6.16 8.95 -11.60
CA PHE A 208 -5.86 9.06 -10.17
C PHE A 208 -6.06 10.49 -9.66
N TYR A 209 -5.77 11.50 -10.49
CA TYR A 209 -5.98 12.90 -10.12
C TYR A 209 -7.46 13.23 -9.92
N SER A 210 -8.38 12.61 -10.67
CA SER A 210 -9.82 12.80 -10.47
C SER A 210 -10.36 12.26 -9.13
N LEU A 211 -9.60 11.42 -8.42
CA LEU A 211 -9.94 11.02 -7.05
C LEU A 211 -9.64 12.14 -6.03
N TRP A 212 -8.74 13.07 -6.38
CA TRP A 212 -8.41 14.23 -5.57
C TRP A 212 -9.28 15.44 -5.95
N ASP A 213 -9.25 15.83 -7.23
CA ASP A 213 -10.12 16.86 -7.78
C ASP A 213 -11.31 16.21 -8.51
N THR A 214 -12.43 16.12 -7.80
CA THR A 214 -13.66 15.48 -8.29
C THR A 214 -14.35 16.25 -9.42
N GLY A 215 -13.97 17.51 -9.67
CA GLY A 215 -14.47 18.31 -10.80
C GLY A 215 -13.61 18.18 -12.07
N TYR A 216 -12.33 17.82 -11.91
CA TYR A 216 -11.34 17.85 -12.99
C TYR A 216 -11.75 17.02 -14.22
N ALA A 217 -12.18 15.78 -14.00
CA ALA A 217 -12.53 14.84 -15.07
C ALA A 217 -13.67 15.37 -15.95
N LYS A 218 -14.69 15.98 -15.35
CA LYS A 218 -15.86 16.49 -16.08
C LYS A 218 -15.51 17.67 -17.00
N ILE A 219 -14.52 18.47 -16.60
CA ILE A 219 -14.12 19.70 -17.30
C ILE A 219 -13.06 19.42 -18.37
N HIS A 220 -12.02 18.65 -18.04
CA HIS A 220 -10.82 18.52 -18.87
C HIS A 220 -10.72 17.20 -19.63
N ILE A 221 -11.29 16.11 -19.11
CA ILE A 221 -11.20 14.77 -19.74
C ILE A 221 -12.56 14.05 -19.65
N PRO A 222 -13.56 14.46 -20.46
CA PRO A 222 -14.93 13.97 -20.34
C PRO A 222 -15.08 12.45 -20.50
N ILE A 223 -14.13 11.79 -21.16
CA ILE A 223 -14.09 10.32 -21.30
C ILE A 223 -14.03 9.64 -19.94
N ILE A 224 -13.29 10.20 -18.97
CA ILE A 224 -13.24 9.66 -17.60
C ILE A 224 -14.62 9.85 -16.94
N ALA A 225 -15.23 11.02 -17.06
CA ALA A 225 -16.54 11.27 -16.46
C ALA A 225 -17.68 10.47 -17.12
N SER A 226 -17.54 10.02 -18.38
CA SER A 226 -18.56 9.27 -19.09
C SER A 226 -18.75 7.81 -18.60
N VAL A 227 -17.77 7.26 -17.89
CA VAL A 227 -17.85 5.88 -17.36
C VAL A 227 -18.73 5.88 -16.10
N SER A 228 -19.75 5.03 -16.08
CA SER A 228 -20.69 4.92 -14.96
C SER A 228 -20.00 4.56 -13.65
N GLU A 229 -18.92 3.78 -13.70
CA GLU A 229 -18.12 3.34 -12.54
C GLU A 229 -17.32 4.47 -11.89
N HIS A 230 -17.15 5.60 -12.58
CA HIS A 230 -16.44 6.77 -12.05
C HIS A 230 -17.40 7.78 -11.39
N GLN A 231 -18.70 7.46 -11.33
CA GLN A 231 -19.69 8.28 -10.64
C GLN A 231 -19.70 8.00 -9.13
N PRO A 232 -20.06 8.99 -8.31
CA PRO A 232 -20.08 8.84 -6.85
C PRO A 232 -21.14 7.82 -6.40
N THR A 233 -20.83 7.08 -5.33
CA THR A 233 -21.74 6.11 -4.72
C THR A 233 -22.66 6.77 -3.69
N THR A 234 -23.92 6.35 -3.67
CA THR A 234 -24.91 6.84 -2.69
C THR A 234 -24.92 5.96 -1.44
N TRP A 235 -25.46 6.48 -0.33
CA TRP A 235 -25.61 5.71 0.92
C TRP A 235 -26.41 4.40 0.72
N PHE A 236 -27.37 4.40 -0.20
CA PHE A 236 -28.18 3.23 -0.50
C PHE A 236 -27.32 2.08 -1.05
N SER A 237 -26.36 2.38 -1.93
CA SER A 237 -25.42 1.38 -2.47
C SER A 237 -24.58 0.75 -1.34
N PHE A 238 -24.08 1.55 -0.39
CA PHE A 238 -23.35 1.01 0.77
C PHE A 238 -24.18 0.01 1.58
N PHE A 239 -25.46 0.32 1.85
CA PHE A 239 -26.34 -0.58 2.58
C PHE A 239 -26.72 -1.81 1.77
N PHE A 240 -26.98 -1.65 0.47
CA PHE A 240 -27.34 -2.74 -0.43
C PHE A 240 -26.19 -3.76 -0.56
N ASP A 241 -24.95 -3.28 -0.67
CA ASP A 241 -23.79 -4.15 -0.91
C ASP A 241 -23.25 -4.83 0.35
N LEU A 242 -23.44 -4.22 1.54
CA LEU A 242 -22.79 -4.65 2.79
C LEU A 242 -23.79 -5.04 3.90
N HIS A 243 -25.06 -4.67 3.79
CA HIS A 243 -26.12 -5.00 4.73
C HIS A 243 -25.76 -4.72 6.21
N ILE A 244 -25.67 -5.75 7.07
CA ILE A 244 -25.29 -5.58 8.48
C ILE A 244 -23.83 -5.14 8.66
N LEU A 245 -22.94 -5.41 7.70
CA LEU A 245 -21.51 -5.13 7.82
C LEU A 245 -21.22 -3.63 7.86
N VAL A 246 -22.00 -2.79 7.16
CA VAL A 246 -21.80 -1.33 7.21
C VAL A 246 -22.12 -0.76 8.60
N GLY A 247 -23.06 -1.37 9.33
CA GLY A 247 -23.41 -0.96 10.70
C GLY A 247 -22.44 -1.45 11.76
N THR A 248 -21.90 -2.66 11.61
CA THR A 248 -20.99 -3.26 12.60
C THR A 248 -19.51 -2.92 12.36
N PHE A 249 -19.14 -2.49 11.15
CA PHE A 249 -17.77 -2.13 10.80
C PHE A 249 -17.15 -1.05 11.71
N PRO A 250 -17.83 0.06 12.06
CA PRO A 250 -17.27 1.06 12.97
C PRO A 250 -16.95 0.51 14.36
N VAL A 251 -17.76 -0.43 14.86
CA VAL A 251 -17.53 -1.11 16.15
C VAL A 251 -16.26 -1.96 16.07
N GLY A 252 -16.10 -2.73 14.98
CA GLY A 252 -14.88 -3.50 14.73
C GLY A 252 -13.63 -2.63 14.63
N LEU A 253 -13.73 -1.45 13.98
CA LEU A 253 -12.64 -0.49 13.89
C LEU A 253 -12.25 0.06 15.27
N TRP A 254 -13.24 0.37 16.11
CA TRP A 254 -12.99 0.84 17.48
C TRP A 254 -12.22 -0.19 18.32
N TYR A 255 -12.51 -1.48 18.17
CA TYR A 255 -11.75 -2.54 18.85
C TYR A 255 -10.30 -2.71 18.35
N CYS A 256 -9.96 -2.21 17.16
CA CYS A 256 -8.63 -2.29 16.58
C CYS A 256 -7.70 -1.13 16.99
N ILE A 257 -8.25 -0.03 17.48
CA ILE A 257 -7.51 1.16 17.96
C ILE A 257 -7.10 0.95 19.41
#